data_AF-A0A953P342-F1
#
_entry.id   AF-A0A953P342-F1
#
_cell.length_a   1.000
_cell.length_b   1.000
_cell.length_c   1.000
_cell.angle_alpha   90.00
_cell.angle_beta   90.00
_cell.angle_gamma   90.00
#
_symmetry.space_group_name_H-M   'P 1'
#
loop_
_entity.id
_entity.type
_entity.pdbx_description
1 polymer ?
#
loop_
_entity_poly.entity_id
_entity_poly.type
_entity_poly.pdbx_seq_one_letter_code
_entity_poly.pdbx_strand_id
1 'polypeptide(L)'
;MFVVAEKIGGQVIGGFDGDTLVGYALSIPGSRDNHAYLHSHMLAVRESYRNSGLGKRLKLAQRQDALQRGFALIEWTFDPLEIKNAYLNIVKLGVIARKYSVNHYGYSSSPLHRGLPTDRLIVEWWLKSKRVTGLLDEGRTPGVNTVEIIPAKKIHVPAEIYAWRASAEDLPKAAHVLQRNRQEFIEAFSQGLAVTGYERDAAGNGTFLLGTWDENPDEYWNVKSKAEETR
;
A
#
# COMPACT_ATOMS: atom_id res chain seq x y z
N MET A 1 -16.60 -15.06 2.00
CA MET A 1 -15.22 -14.66 1.66
C MET A 1 -14.24 -14.99 2.79
N PHE A 2 -14.46 -14.53 4.02
CA PHE A 2 -13.55 -14.79 5.17
C PHE A 2 -13.21 -16.27 5.41
N VAL A 3 -14.21 -17.13 5.59
CA VAL A 3 -14.01 -18.59 5.79
C VAL A 3 -13.24 -19.23 4.64
N VAL A 4 -13.52 -18.80 3.40
CA VAL A 4 -12.84 -19.34 2.22
C VAL A 4 -11.38 -18.89 2.20
N ALA A 5 -11.12 -17.61 2.44
CA ALA A 5 -9.77 -17.05 2.47
C ALA A 5 -8.89 -17.78 3.49
N GLU A 6 -9.39 -18.03 4.70
CA GLU A 6 -8.69 -18.82 5.71
C GLU A 6 -8.33 -20.23 5.18
N LYS A 7 -9.31 -20.94 4.62
CA LYS A 7 -9.15 -22.34 4.16
C LYS A 7 -8.20 -22.50 2.96
N ILE A 8 -8.05 -21.48 2.13
CA ILE A 8 -7.21 -21.57 0.92
C ILE A 8 -5.80 -21.02 1.12
N GLY A 9 -5.44 -20.64 2.36
CA GLY A 9 -4.11 -20.10 2.67
C GLY A 9 -4.03 -18.58 2.65
N GLY A 10 -5.15 -17.87 2.80
CA GLY A 10 -5.21 -16.43 3.03
C GLY A 10 -4.96 -16.06 4.49
N GLN A 11 -5.38 -14.85 4.87
CA GLN A 11 -5.29 -14.34 6.24
C GLN A 11 -6.63 -13.75 6.64
N VAL A 12 -7.10 -14.06 7.86
CA VAL A 12 -8.23 -13.39 8.50
C VAL A 12 -7.76 -12.97 9.89
N ILE A 13 -7.47 -11.69 10.07
CA ILE A 13 -6.91 -11.16 11.32
C ILE A 13 -7.88 -10.14 11.90
N GLY A 14 -8.31 -10.35 13.14
CA GLY A 14 -9.17 -9.43 13.87
C GLY A 14 -8.39 -8.61 14.91
N GLY A 15 -8.79 -7.36 15.10
CA GLY A 15 -8.41 -6.53 16.24
C GLY A 15 -9.60 -6.39 17.16
N PHE A 16 -9.42 -6.72 18.44
CA PHE A 16 -10.49 -6.78 19.42
C PHE A 16 -10.25 -5.80 20.59
N ASP A 17 -11.35 -5.26 21.12
CA ASP A 17 -11.42 -4.61 22.43
C ASP A 17 -12.37 -5.43 23.31
N GLY A 18 -11.80 -6.18 24.26
CA GLY A 18 -12.50 -7.29 24.91
C GLY A 18 -13.01 -8.29 23.86
N ASP A 19 -14.30 -8.59 23.89
CA ASP A 19 -14.97 -9.48 22.92
C ASP A 19 -15.45 -8.75 21.65
N THR A 20 -15.23 -7.44 21.56
CA THR A 20 -15.74 -6.63 20.44
C THR A 20 -14.72 -6.55 19.32
N LEU A 21 -15.10 -7.00 18.11
CA LEU A 21 -14.31 -6.78 16.90
C LEU A 21 -14.34 -5.29 16.49
N VAL A 22 -13.17 -4.64 16.55
CA VAL A 22 -12.98 -3.20 16.28
C VAL A 22 -12.20 -2.90 15.00
N GLY A 23 -11.60 -3.92 14.39
CA GLY A 23 -11.01 -3.85 13.05
C GLY A 23 -10.64 -5.23 12.54
N TYR A 24 -10.39 -5.35 11.23
CA TYR A 24 -9.94 -6.60 10.64
C TYR A 24 -9.07 -6.36 9.41
N ALA A 25 -8.27 -7.37 9.07
CA ALA A 25 -7.55 -7.47 7.81
C ALA A 25 -7.82 -8.83 7.14
N LEU A 26 -7.99 -8.81 5.82
CA LEU A 26 -8.25 -9.98 5.00
C LEU A 26 -7.23 -10.03 3.85
N SER A 27 -6.50 -11.14 3.74
CA SER A 27 -5.66 -11.45 2.60
C SER A 27 -6.12 -12.71 1.90
N ILE A 28 -5.94 -12.78 0.58
CA ILE A 28 -6.22 -13.94 -0.26
C ILE A 28 -4.89 -14.35 -0.91
N PRO A 29 -4.54 -15.65 -0.96
CA PRO A 29 -3.31 -16.08 -1.62
C PRO A 29 -3.46 -15.97 -3.13
N GLY A 30 -2.38 -15.57 -3.79
CA GLY A 30 -2.25 -15.53 -5.23
C GLY A 30 -0.92 -16.13 -5.67
N SER A 31 -0.82 -16.39 -6.97
CA SER A 31 0.43 -16.81 -7.61
C SER A 31 0.73 -15.88 -8.79
N ARG A 32 2.00 -15.56 -8.99
CA ARG A 32 2.50 -14.78 -10.13
C ARG A 32 3.92 -15.21 -10.45
N ASP A 33 4.18 -15.53 -11.71
CA ASP A 33 5.50 -15.96 -12.18
C ASP A 33 6.10 -17.09 -11.32
N ASN A 34 5.28 -18.09 -10.99
CA ASN A 34 5.58 -19.22 -10.09
C ASN A 34 5.88 -18.86 -8.62
N HIS A 35 5.65 -17.63 -8.20
CA HIS A 35 5.82 -17.20 -6.82
C HIS A 35 4.49 -16.98 -6.12
N ALA A 36 4.36 -17.55 -4.91
CA ALA A 36 3.20 -17.35 -4.05
C ALA A 36 3.29 -16.00 -3.31
N TYR A 37 2.21 -15.25 -3.26
CA TYR A 37 2.10 -13.99 -2.53
C TYR A 37 0.72 -13.87 -1.86
N LEU A 38 0.59 -12.91 -0.95
CA LEU A 38 -0.70 -12.58 -0.34
C LEU A 38 -1.24 -11.28 -0.93
N HIS A 39 -2.43 -11.29 -1.49
CA HIS A 39 -3.16 -10.08 -1.85
C HIS A 39 -3.99 -9.60 -0.65
N SER A 40 -3.60 -8.50 -0.01
CA SER A 40 -4.32 -7.91 1.13
C SER A 40 -5.57 -7.17 0.64
N HIS A 41 -6.66 -7.91 0.48
CA HIS A 41 -7.92 -7.45 -0.11
C HIS A 41 -8.67 -6.39 0.71
N MET A 42 -8.73 -6.54 2.03
CA MET A 42 -9.46 -5.60 2.89
C MET A 42 -8.70 -5.27 4.17
N LEU A 43 -8.79 -4.01 4.59
CA LEU A 43 -8.41 -3.54 5.92
C LEU A 43 -9.49 -2.56 6.37
N ALA A 44 -10.13 -2.83 7.49
CA ALA A 44 -11.16 -1.95 8.04
C ALA A 44 -10.94 -1.74 9.53
N VAL A 45 -11.20 -0.52 9.98
CA VAL A 45 -11.15 -0.12 11.39
C VAL A 45 -12.42 0.68 11.68
N ARG A 46 -13.10 0.33 12.78
CA ARG A 46 -14.28 1.08 13.26
C ARG A 46 -13.93 2.54 13.43
N GLU A 47 -14.90 3.41 13.18
CA GLU A 47 -14.68 4.86 13.16
C GLU A 47 -14.08 5.39 14.47
N SER A 48 -14.60 4.96 15.62
CA SER A 48 -14.09 5.34 16.96
C SER A 48 -12.66 4.89 17.23
N TYR A 49 -12.13 3.94 16.45
CA TYR A 49 -10.76 3.41 16.58
C TYR A 49 -9.82 3.92 15.48
N ARG A 50 -10.30 4.75 14.55
CA ARG A 50 -9.43 5.37 13.54
C ARG A 50 -8.40 6.26 14.22
N ASN A 51 -7.22 6.39 13.60
CA ASN A 51 -6.07 7.13 14.13
C ASN A 51 -5.45 6.59 15.44
N SER A 52 -5.96 5.50 16.03
CA SER A 52 -5.37 4.81 17.21
C SER A 52 -4.12 3.97 16.90
N GLY A 53 -3.65 3.97 15.64
CA GLY A 53 -2.62 3.06 15.15
C GLY A 53 -3.08 1.62 14.88
N LEU A 54 -4.36 1.28 15.12
CA LEU A 54 -4.87 -0.08 14.93
C LEU A 54 -4.66 -0.62 13.51
N GLY A 55 -4.88 0.19 12.48
CA GLY A 55 -4.65 -0.23 11.09
C GLY A 55 -3.20 -0.63 10.81
N LYS A 56 -2.22 0.08 11.40
CA LYS A 56 -0.80 -0.29 11.33
C LYS A 56 -0.56 -1.60 12.07
N ARG A 57 -1.10 -1.78 13.27
CA ARG A 57 -0.96 -3.03 14.04
C ARG A 57 -1.51 -4.25 13.28
N LEU A 58 -2.67 -4.12 12.65
CA LEU A 58 -3.26 -5.17 11.81
C LEU A 58 -2.35 -5.53 10.62
N LYS A 59 -1.79 -4.52 9.93
CA LYS A 59 -0.82 -4.75 8.85
C LYS A 59 0.45 -5.44 9.33
N LEU A 60 0.97 -5.06 10.50
CA LEU A 60 2.14 -5.72 11.09
C LEU A 60 1.85 -7.18 11.47
N ALA A 61 0.65 -7.47 11.97
CA ALA A 61 0.21 -8.85 12.20
C ALA A 61 0.13 -9.64 10.89
N GLN A 62 -0.37 -9.04 9.79
CA GLN A 62 -0.32 -9.65 8.46
C GLN A 62 1.12 -9.95 8.02
N ARG A 63 2.07 -9.02 8.22
CA ARG A 63 3.49 -9.24 7.92
C ARG A 63 4.06 -10.41 8.73
N GLN A 64 3.78 -10.46 10.03
CA GLN A 64 4.30 -11.50 10.91
C GLN A 64 3.82 -12.90 10.49
N ASP A 65 2.50 -13.07 10.28
CA ASP A 65 1.93 -14.34 9.79
C ASP A 65 2.49 -14.72 8.41
N ALA A 66 2.57 -13.75 7.49
CA ALA A 66 3.09 -13.97 6.15
C ALA A 66 4.55 -14.48 6.16
N LEU A 67 5.41 -13.85 6.97
CA LEU A 67 6.81 -14.25 7.13
C LEU A 67 6.94 -15.65 7.73
N GLN A 68 6.15 -16.00 8.75
CA GLN A 68 6.15 -17.34 9.35
C GLN A 68 5.76 -18.42 8.35
N ARG A 69 4.94 -18.08 7.36
CA ARG A 69 4.45 -18.98 6.31
C ARG A 69 5.29 -18.91 5.03
N GLY A 70 6.43 -18.21 5.06
CA GLY A 70 7.37 -18.14 3.95
C GLY A 70 7.00 -17.17 2.84
N PHE A 71 5.94 -16.36 2.97
CA PHE A 71 5.61 -15.34 1.98
C PHE A 71 6.62 -14.19 2.04
N ALA A 72 7.17 -13.84 0.88
CA ALA A 72 8.06 -12.69 0.73
C ALA A 72 7.33 -11.39 0.38
N LEU A 73 6.13 -11.50 -0.21
CA LEU A 73 5.37 -10.38 -0.75
C LEU A 73 3.94 -10.37 -0.23
N ILE A 74 3.51 -9.19 0.23
CA ILE A 74 2.08 -8.84 0.32
C ILE A 74 1.82 -7.70 -0.68
N GLU A 75 0.79 -7.85 -1.51
CA GLU A 75 0.37 -6.84 -2.49
C GLU A 75 -1.04 -6.34 -2.17
N TRP A 76 -1.33 -5.07 -2.44
CA TRP A 76 -2.72 -4.58 -2.47
C TRP A 76 -2.82 -3.37 -3.39
N THR A 77 -4.04 -2.86 -3.54
CA THR A 77 -4.30 -1.64 -4.28
C THR A 77 -4.82 -0.53 -3.36
N PHE A 78 -4.52 0.72 -3.69
CA PHE A 78 -5.18 1.85 -3.05
C PHE A 78 -5.37 3.02 -4.04
N ASP A 79 -6.31 3.89 -3.72
CA ASP A 79 -6.60 5.09 -4.51
C ASP A 79 -5.44 6.10 -4.38
N PRO A 80 -4.79 6.52 -5.49
CA PRO A 80 -3.67 7.47 -5.44
C PRO A 80 -4.04 8.84 -4.85
N LEU A 81 -5.33 9.19 -4.80
CA LEU A 81 -5.80 10.45 -4.22
C LEU A 81 -6.06 10.36 -2.71
N GLU A 82 -5.96 9.16 -2.11
CA GLU A 82 -6.10 8.98 -0.66
C GLU A 82 -4.78 9.26 0.07
N ILE A 83 -4.53 10.54 0.38
CA ILE A 83 -3.31 11.06 1.00
C ILE A 83 -2.93 10.33 2.30
N LYS A 84 -3.92 10.09 3.18
CA LYS A 84 -3.68 9.37 4.45
C LYS A 84 -3.22 7.92 4.22
N ASN A 85 -3.80 7.25 3.22
CA ASN A 85 -3.44 5.88 2.87
C ASN A 85 -2.05 5.82 2.23
N ALA A 86 -1.73 6.77 1.35
CA ALA A 86 -0.40 6.89 0.77
C ALA A 86 0.69 7.01 1.85
N TYR A 87 0.48 7.89 2.84
CA TYR A 87 1.41 8.07 3.96
C TYR A 87 1.56 6.80 4.81
N LEU A 88 0.45 6.14 5.16
CA LEU A 88 0.50 4.86 5.89
C LEU A 88 1.31 3.81 5.10
N ASN A 89 0.97 3.62 3.83
CA ASN A 89 1.56 2.59 3.00
C ASN A 89 3.06 2.84 2.78
N ILE A 90 3.43 4.03 2.29
CA ILE A 90 4.78 4.28 1.79
C ILE A 90 5.75 4.61 2.94
N VAL A 91 5.32 5.44 3.90
CA VAL A 91 6.19 5.97 4.97
C VAL A 91 6.16 5.08 6.21
N LYS A 92 5.00 4.54 6.59
CA LYS A 92 4.86 3.77 7.83
C LYS A 92 5.01 2.26 7.66
N LEU A 93 4.81 1.73 6.45
CA LEU A 93 4.99 0.31 6.14
C LEU A 93 6.17 0.06 5.19
N GLY A 94 6.64 1.07 4.46
CA GLY A 94 7.80 0.96 3.59
C GLY A 94 7.48 0.32 2.23
N VAL A 95 6.21 0.25 1.84
CA VAL A 95 5.83 -0.29 0.52
C VAL A 95 6.38 0.57 -0.61
N ILE A 96 6.49 -0.03 -1.79
CA ILE A 96 6.75 0.66 -3.04
C ILE A 96 5.54 0.55 -3.97
N ALA A 97 5.48 1.41 -5.00
CA ALA A 97 4.52 1.25 -6.10
C ALA A 97 5.22 1.50 -7.44
N ARG A 98 5.06 0.57 -8.39
CA ARG A 98 5.61 0.69 -9.76
C ARG A 98 4.62 0.24 -10.84
N LYS A 99 3.37 0.06 -10.44
CA LYS A 99 2.27 -0.39 -11.30
C LYS A 99 1.04 0.47 -11.04
N TYR A 100 0.43 0.93 -12.12
CA TYR A 100 -0.80 1.71 -12.11
C TYR A 100 -1.90 0.93 -12.82
N SER A 101 -3.09 0.87 -12.23
CA SER A 101 -4.26 0.24 -12.83
C SER A 101 -5.34 1.29 -13.05
N VAL A 102 -5.63 1.58 -14.31
CA VAL A 102 -6.69 2.50 -14.72
C VAL A 102 -8.04 1.83 -14.51
N ASN A 103 -8.95 2.51 -13.81
CA ASN A 103 -10.31 2.06 -13.56
C ASN A 103 -10.41 0.58 -13.12
N HIS A 104 -9.62 0.22 -12.10
CA HIS A 104 -9.36 -1.15 -11.68
C HIS A 104 -10.62 -2.00 -11.42
N TYR A 105 -11.66 -1.39 -10.85
CA TYR A 105 -12.94 -2.05 -10.54
C TYR A 105 -14.03 -1.79 -11.60
N GLY A 106 -13.72 -1.11 -12.70
CA GLY A 106 -14.67 -0.79 -13.75
C GLY A 106 -15.74 0.22 -13.33
N TYR A 107 -16.86 0.23 -14.07
CA TYR A 107 -18.04 1.02 -13.72
C TYR A 107 -18.68 0.44 -12.45
N SER A 108 -18.59 1.20 -11.36
CA SER A 108 -19.21 0.86 -10.10
C SER A 108 -20.23 1.93 -9.72
N SER A 109 -21.45 1.52 -9.43
CA SER A 109 -22.48 2.36 -8.82
C SER A 109 -22.24 2.61 -7.32
N SER A 110 -21.12 2.11 -6.77
CA SER A 110 -20.80 2.26 -5.36
C SER A 110 -20.60 3.73 -4.98
N PRO A 111 -21.27 4.21 -3.91
CA PRO A 111 -21.04 5.55 -3.36
C PRO A 111 -19.58 5.83 -3.00
N LEU A 112 -18.75 4.79 -2.79
CA LEU A 112 -17.33 4.92 -2.48
C LEU A 112 -16.51 5.51 -3.62
N HIS A 113 -16.94 5.34 -4.87
CA HIS A 113 -16.20 5.82 -6.05
C HIS A 113 -16.69 7.17 -6.54
N ARG A 114 -17.85 7.64 -6.05
CA ARG A 114 -18.38 9.01 -6.26
C ARG A 114 -18.37 9.47 -7.71
N GLY A 115 -18.58 8.53 -8.65
CA GLY A 115 -18.60 8.79 -10.09
C GLY A 115 -17.22 8.97 -10.75
N LEU A 116 -16.10 8.86 -10.01
CA LEU A 116 -14.76 8.89 -10.57
C LEU A 116 -14.28 7.47 -10.96
N PRO A 117 -13.43 7.36 -12.01
CA PRO A 117 -12.74 6.11 -12.33
C PRO A 117 -12.00 5.54 -11.12
N THR A 118 -12.01 4.21 -11.00
CA THR A 118 -11.42 3.49 -9.87
C THR A 118 -9.93 3.24 -10.04
N ASP A 119 -9.18 4.30 -10.30
CA ASP A 119 -7.74 4.21 -10.50
C ASP A 119 -7.03 3.74 -9.22
N ARG A 120 -6.01 2.91 -9.41
CA ARG A 120 -5.28 2.27 -8.31
C ARG A 120 -3.78 2.26 -8.54
N LEU A 121 -3.04 2.60 -7.49
CA LEU A 121 -1.66 2.15 -7.34
C LEU A 121 -1.68 0.72 -6.82
N ILE A 122 -0.97 -0.16 -7.50
CA ILE A 122 -0.68 -1.51 -7.01
C ILE A 122 0.63 -1.41 -6.22
N VAL A 123 0.55 -1.65 -4.92
CA VAL A 123 1.69 -1.54 -4.02
C VAL A 123 2.23 -2.90 -3.62
N GLU A 124 3.56 -2.95 -3.55
CA GLU A 124 4.30 -4.15 -3.23
C GLU A 124 4.97 -3.97 -1.86
N TRP A 125 4.66 -4.86 -0.93
CA TRP A 125 5.29 -4.91 0.38
C TRP A 125 6.21 -6.12 0.47
N TRP A 126 7.45 -5.90 0.05
CA TRP A 126 8.54 -6.88 0.09
C TRP A 126 9.03 -7.03 1.54
N LEU A 127 8.49 -8.02 2.26
CA LEU A 127 8.56 -8.10 3.72
C LEU A 127 9.99 -8.24 4.28
N LYS A 128 10.90 -8.75 3.45
CA LYS A 128 12.32 -9.00 3.74
C LYS A 128 13.27 -8.00 3.09
N SER A 129 12.76 -7.00 2.36
CA SER A 129 13.64 -6.01 1.71
C SER A 129 14.36 -5.15 2.74
N LYS A 130 15.57 -4.68 2.41
CA LYS A 130 16.39 -3.81 3.26
C LYS A 130 15.61 -2.56 3.66
N ARG A 131 14.77 -2.05 2.74
CA ARG A 131 13.87 -0.93 3.03
C ARG A 131 12.87 -1.24 4.15
N VAL A 132 12.19 -2.39 4.07
CA VAL A 132 11.14 -2.76 5.02
C VAL A 132 11.75 -3.17 6.36
N THR A 133 12.81 -3.97 6.37
CA THR A 133 13.49 -4.38 7.60
C THR A 133 14.19 -3.19 8.27
N GLY A 134 14.85 -2.34 7.50
CA GLY A 134 15.42 -1.09 8.00
C GLY A 134 14.38 -0.20 8.69
N LEU A 135 13.19 -0.06 8.09
CA LEU A 135 12.11 0.75 8.67
C LEU A 135 11.46 0.11 9.91
N LEU A 136 11.09 -1.17 9.83
CA LEU A 136 10.23 -1.79 10.82
C LEU A 136 10.99 -2.48 11.95
N ASP A 137 12.19 -2.98 11.66
CA ASP A 137 12.98 -3.77 12.59
C ASP A 137 14.15 -2.94 13.16
N GLU A 138 14.75 -2.04 12.36
CA GLU A 138 15.88 -1.19 12.78
C GLU A 138 15.50 0.26 13.10
N GLY A 139 14.23 0.65 12.88
CA GLY A 139 13.73 2.01 13.14
C GLY A 139 14.32 3.11 12.23
N ARG A 140 14.97 2.74 11.12
CA ARG A 140 15.50 3.70 10.14
C ARG A 140 14.36 4.27 9.32
N THR A 141 14.16 5.58 9.37
CA THR A 141 13.11 6.22 8.56
C THR A 141 13.63 6.39 7.12
N PRO A 142 12.95 5.84 6.09
CA PRO A 142 13.30 6.08 4.69
C PRO A 142 13.27 7.57 4.39
N GLY A 143 14.40 8.11 3.91
CA GLY A 143 14.54 9.54 3.56
C GLY A 143 15.03 10.47 4.67
N VAL A 144 15.26 10.00 5.91
CA VAL A 144 15.81 10.84 6.99
C VAL A 144 17.28 10.52 7.30
N ASN A 145 17.74 9.29 7.06
CA ASN A 145 19.11 8.85 7.41
C ASN A 145 19.82 8.00 6.33
N THR A 146 19.34 8.04 5.10
CA THR A 146 19.99 7.44 3.92
C THR A 146 20.13 8.57 2.93
N VAL A 147 21.35 8.83 2.42
CA VAL A 147 21.71 9.83 1.39
C VAL A 147 20.46 10.32 0.67
N GLU A 148 20.09 11.60 0.83
CA GLU A 148 18.90 12.18 0.21
C GLU A 148 18.79 11.71 -1.24
N ILE A 149 17.95 10.69 -1.48
CA ILE A 149 17.64 10.27 -2.83
C ILE A 149 16.74 11.39 -3.33
N ILE A 150 17.35 12.38 -3.99
CA ILE A 150 16.62 13.44 -4.66
C ILE A 150 15.67 12.73 -5.62
N PRO A 151 14.35 12.87 -5.43
CA PRO A 151 13.40 12.15 -6.26
C PRO A 151 13.53 12.63 -7.70
N ALA A 152 13.58 11.67 -8.63
CA ALA A 152 13.60 11.95 -10.06
C ALA A 152 12.29 12.61 -10.52
N LYS A 153 11.17 12.29 -9.86
CA LYS A 153 9.86 12.92 -10.12
C LYS A 153 9.06 13.07 -8.83
N LYS A 154 8.30 14.17 -8.74
CA LYS A 154 7.30 14.41 -7.70
C LYS A 154 5.91 14.45 -8.33
N ILE A 155 4.94 13.78 -7.71
CA ILE A 155 3.53 13.77 -8.14
C ILE A 155 2.68 14.30 -6.99
N HIS A 156 2.00 15.42 -7.22
CA HIS A 156 1.28 16.14 -6.17
C HIS A 156 -0.19 15.70 -6.06
N VAL A 157 -0.73 15.72 -4.85
CA VAL A 157 -2.15 15.52 -4.54
C VAL A 157 -2.60 16.65 -3.62
N PRO A 158 -3.45 17.59 -4.08
CA PRO A 158 -3.95 18.67 -3.25
C PRO A 158 -4.85 18.15 -2.12
N ALA A 159 -4.79 18.75 -0.94
CA ALA A 159 -5.61 18.39 0.21
C ALA A 159 -7.11 18.58 -0.06
N GLU A 160 -7.44 19.55 -0.92
CA GLU A 160 -8.78 19.88 -1.39
C GLU A 160 -9.45 18.72 -2.12
N ILE A 161 -8.69 17.69 -2.53
CA ILE A 161 -9.24 16.51 -3.20
C ILE A 161 -10.37 15.86 -2.40
N TYR A 162 -10.30 15.92 -1.07
CA TYR A 162 -11.34 15.41 -0.18
C TYR A 162 -12.64 16.22 -0.28
N ALA A 163 -12.53 17.56 -0.32
CA ALA A 163 -13.66 18.47 -0.47
C ALA A 163 -14.25 18.36 -1.88
N TRP A 164 -13.40 18.38 -2.92
CA TRP A 164 -13.84 18.29 -4.31
C TRP A 164 -14.57 16.97 -4.63
N ARG A 165 -14.12 15.85 -4.03
CA ARG A 165 -14.82 14.56 -4.14
C ARG A 165 -16.15 14.53 -3.39
N ALA A 166 -16.41 15.45 -2.46
CA ALA A 166 -17.64 15.49 -1.68
C ALA A 166 -18.73 16.37 -2.33
N SER A 167 -18.37 17.19 -3.32
CA SER A 167 -19.25 18.13 -4.00
C SER A 167 -19.42 17.74 -5.46
N ALA A 168 -20.66 17.65 -5.94
CA ALA A 168 -20.93 17.40 -7.36
C ALA A 168 -20.43 18.55 -8.26
N GLU A 169 -20.46 19.79 -7.75
CA GLU A 169 -19.99 20.99 -8.45
C GLU A 169 -18.46 20.95 -8.66
N ASP A 170 -17.71 20.50 -7.65
CA ASP A 170 -16.24 20.45 -7.70
C ASP A 170 -15.68 19.11 -8.21
N LEU A 171 -16.53 18.11 -8.46
CA LEU A 171 -16.11 16.80 -8.94
C LEU A 171 -15.22 16.86 -10.21
N PRO A 172 -15.44 17.78 -11.18
CA PRO A 172 -14.53 17.97 -12.31
C PRO A 172 -13.10 18.35 -11.90
N LYS A 173 -12.90 19.10 -10.81
CA LYS A 173 -11.56 19.43 -10.28
C LYS A 173 -10.85 18.17 -9.78
N ALA A 174 -11.57 17.31 -9.07
CA ALA A 174 -11.04 16.01 -8.63
C ALA A 174 -10.71 15.08 -9.81
N ALA A 175 -11.55 15.07 -10.84
CA ALA A 175 -11.31 14.32 -12.07
C ALA A 175 -10.06 14.81 -12.81
N HIS A 176 -9.82 16.13 -12.86
CA HIS A 176 -8.63 16.70 -13.45
C HIS A 176 -7.34 16.26 -12.73
N VAL A 177 -7.34 16.30 -11.39
CA VAL A 177 -6.20 15.78 -10.59
C VAL A 177 -5.99 14.30 -10.85
N LEU A 178 -7.06 13.50 -10.86
CA LEU A 178 -6.96 12.06 -11.14
C LEU A 178 -6.33 11.79 -12.51
N GLN A 179 -6.78 12.48 -13.55
CA GLN A 179 -6.28 12.33 -14.93
C GLN A 179 -4.81 12.74 -15.04
N ARG A 180 -4.43 13.88 -14.44
CA ARG A 180 -3.04 14.33 -14.40
C ARG A 180 -2.15 13.31 -13.69
N ASN A 181 -2.54 12.88 -12.48
CA ASN A 181 -1.77 11.92 -11.71
C ASN A 181 -1.65 10.58 -12.45
N ARG A 182 -2.72 10.11 -13.11
CA ARG A 182 -2.68 8.92 -13.98
C ARG A 182 -1.57 9.04 -15.02
N GLN A 183 -1.55 10.15 -15.77
CA GLN A 183 -0.56 10.37 -16.82
C GLN A 183 0.86 10.39 -16.24
N GLU A 184 1.07 11.15 -15.15
CA GLU A 184 2.37 11.29 -14.49
C GLU A 184 2.90 9.95 -13.94
N PHE A 185 2.02 9.11 -13.37
CA PHE A 185 2.40 7.79 -12.85
C PHE A 185 2.73 6.81 -13.97
N ILE A 186 1.89 6.71 -15.00
CA ILE A 186 2.11 5.79 -16.12
C ILE A 186 3.43 6.14 -16.83
N GLU A 187 3.66 7.43 -17.08
CA GLU A 187 4.92 7.91 -17.66
C GLU A 187 6.12 7.52 -16.78
N ALA A 188 6.08 7.84 -15.48
CA ALA A 188 7.18 7.54 -14.57
C ALA A 188 7.48 6.05 -14.48
N PHE A 189 6.45 5.20 -14.39
CA PHE A 189 6.62 3.75 -14.30
C PHE A 189 7.15 3.16 -15.61
N SER A 190 6.79 3.75 -16.77
CA SER A 190 7.36 3.34 -18.05
C SER A 190 8.86 3.64 -18.18
N GLN A 191 9.35 4.61 -17.40
CA GLN A 191 10.77 4.97 -17.28
C GLN A 191 11.50 4.15 -16.19
N GLY A 192 10.85 3.14 -15.60
CA GLY A 192 11.44 2.31 -14.55
C GLY A 192 11.49 2.95 -13.16
N LEU A 193 10.86 4.12 -12.97
CA LEU A 193 10.74 4.73 -11.64
C LEU A 193 9.72 3.99 -10.79
N ALA A 194 9.91 4.02 -9.48
CA ALA A 194 8.97 3.54 -8.49
C ALA A 194 8.67 4.64 -7.47
N VAL A 195 7.46 4.65 -6.92
CA VAL A 195 7.15 5.39 -5.71
C VAL A 195 7.92 4.75 -4.55
N THR A 196 8.87 5.50 -4.01
CA THR A 196 9.73 5.09 -2.89
C THR A 196 9.65 6.06 -1.72
N GLY A 197 8.91 7.16 -1.84
CA GLY A 197 8.70 8.11 -0.75
C GLY A 197 7.36 8.82 -0.84
N TYR A 198 6.97 9.44 0.27
CA TYR A 198 5.77 10.24 0.35
C TYR A 198 5.93 11.34 1.38
N GLU A 199 5.61 12.58 1.00
CA GLU A 199 5.64 13.75 1.86
C GLU A 199 4.24 14.27 2.08
N ARG A 200 4.01 14.88 3.24
CA ARG A 200 2.82 15.69 3.52
C ARG A 200 3.25 17.05 4.04
N ASP A 201 2.73 18.11 3.44
CA ASP A 201 3.01 19.47 3.91
C ASP A 201 2.04 19.90 5.04
N ALA A 202 2.27 21.10 5.57
CA ALA A 202 1.46 21.67 6.64
C ALA A 202 0.01 21.98 6.22
N ALA A 203 -0.23 22.23 4.91
CA ALA A 203 -1.56 22.42 4.36
C ALA A 203 -2.31 21.09 4.15
N GLY A 204 -1.62 19.95 4.34
CA GLY A 204 -2.17 18.62 4.22
C GLY A 204 -2.06 18.02 2.83
N ASN A 205 -1.41 18.72 1.88
CA ASN A 205 -1.17 18.20 0.54
C ASN A 205 -0.24 16.99 0.61
N GLY A 206 -0.42 16.08 -0.32
CA GLY A 206 0.42 14.91 -0.49
C GLY A 206 1.36 15.05 -1.67
N THR A 207 2.57 14.52 -1.54
CA THR A 207 3.51 14.42 -2.66
C THR A 207 4.14 13.04 -2.69
N PHE A 208 3.90 12.30 -3.77
CA PHE A 208 4.63 11.06 -4.05
C PHE A 208 6.03 11.40 -4.56
N LEU A 209 7.02 10.72 -4.00
CA LEU A 209 8.41 10.82 -4.41
C LEU A 209 8.77 9.57 -5.20
N LEU A 210 9.16 9.76 -6.46
CA LEU A 210 9.50 8.68 -7.36
C LEU A 210 11.00 8.70 -7.64
N GLY A 211 11.60 7.51 -7.61
CA GLY A 211 13.01 7.28 -7.89
C GLY A 211 13.26 5.83 -8.28
N THR A 212 14.52 5.49 -8.51
CA THR A 212 14.90 4.10 -8.73
C THR A 212 14.73 3.31 -7.43
N TRP A 213 14.14 2.12 -7.52
CA TRP A 213 14.23 1.12 -6.47
C TRP A 213 15.31 0.11 -6.87
N ASP A 214 16.38 0.08 -6.10
CA ASP A 214 17.65 -0.60 -6.40
C ASP A 214 17.75 -2.01 -5.80
N GLU A 215 16.67 -2.52 -5.23
CA GLU A 215 16.59 -3.88 -4.70
C GLU A 215 16.00 -4.83 -5.74
N ASN A 216 16.52 -6.05 -5.80
CA ASN A 216 16.05 -7.08 -6.71
C ASN A 216 14.98 -7.97 -6.02
N PRO A 217 13.70 -7.93 -6.45
CA PRO A 217 12.65 -8.83 -5.96
C PRO A 217 13.02 -10.31 -5.90
N ASP A 218 13.79 -10.78 -6.88
CA ASP A 218 14.09 -12.20 -7.06
C ASP A 218 14.94 -12.75 -5.90
N GLU A 219 15.68 -11.87 -5.22
CA GLU A 219 16.46 -12.22 -4.03
C GLU A 219 15.57 -12.56 -2.82
N TYR A 220 14.34 -12.05 -2.78
CA TYR A 220 13.45 -12.20 -1.62
C TYR A 220 12.54 -13.43 -1.70
N TRP A 221 12.28 -13.93 -2.90
CA TRP A 221 11.42 -15.09 -3.11
C TRP A 221 11.96 -16.37 -2.46
N ASN A 222 13.28 -16.58 -2.54
CA ASN A 222 13.92 -17.87 -2.24
C ASN A 222 14.90 -17.85 -1.07
N VAL A 223 14.58 -17.13 0.01
CA VAL A 223 15.34 -17.31 1.26
C VAL A 223 14.76 -18.52 1.98
N LYS A 224 15.29 -19.71 1.71
CA LYS A 224 15.13 -20.88 2.58
C LYS A 224 15.44 -20.44 4.00
N SER A 225 14.55 -20.73 4.94
CA SER A 225 14.83 -20.46 6.35
C SER A 225 16.12 -21.19 6.72
N LYS A 226 17.09 -20.51 7.33
CA LYS A 226 18.34 -21.11 7.84
C LYS A 226 18.11 -22.22 8.89
N ALA A 227 16.87 -22.61 9.16
CA ALA A 227 16.51 -23.69 10.08
C ALA A 227 16.65 -25.10 9.47
N GLU A 228 16.89 -25.23 8.16
CA GLU A 228 17.01 -26.54 7.49
C GLU A 228 18.47 -27.01 7.25
N GLU A 229 19.48 -26.20 7.57
CA GLU A 229 20.91 -26.58 7.43
C GLU A 229 21.52 -27.21 8.69
N THR A 230 20.71 -27.56 9.70
CA THR A 230 21.22 -28.15 10.96
C THR A 230 20.44 -29.39 11.42
N ARG A 231 19.95 -30.20 10.47
CA ARG A 231 19.43 -31.55 10.75
C ARG A 231 20.14 -32.61 9.93
#